data_AF-A0A2K2HDX0-F1
#
_entry.id   AF-A0A2K2HDX0-F1
#
_cell.length_a   1.000
_cell.length_b   1.000
_cell.length_c   1.000
_cell.angle_alpha   90.00
_cell.angle_beta   90.00
_cell.angle_gamma   90.00
#
_symmetry.space_group_name_H-M   'P 1'
#
loop_
_entity.id
_entity.type
_entity.pdbx_description
1 polymer ?
#
loop_
_entity_poly.entity_id
_entity_poly.type
_entity_poly.pdbx_seq_one_letter_code
_entity_poly.pdbx_strand_id
1 'polypeptide(L)'
;MQCACPKCKATIEIQELEIPVEGEFQYCSECNEKYWVGREDFTLRVYRKQGNIYCSDCGHELGCENLCLNCGSFFPAYILVQEGRPAVRKQQRSGFFLARKPVRRASEPVRLKVEAEKITGSGIDRRWLAYSVLAVLVVVLAVGATGLYRSYQQQKAYARNFVIALYGIKSGVDLNLKAAAARTAAWRKQEGSMAVLAPPPAEKERQRLAKVKGAIDTALEALGETPEPAVAARQTLDQLYSAYLKLYSLNQENPSSLEDFLDRQNRLKGKFFKTAETLKSQMPDNIMEELRDAIPKYRNLSFLI
;
A
#
# COMPACT_ATOMS: atom_id res chain seq x y z
N MET A 1 -8.21 11.76 23.02
CA MET A 1 -6.85 11.96 22.48
C MET A 1 -6.47 13.43 22.64
N GLN A 2 -5.17 13.75 22.71
CA GLN A 2 -4.71 15.12 22.96
C GLN A 2 -4.16 15.76 21.68
N CYS A 3 -4.72 16.91 21.30
CA CYS A 3 -4.25 17.71 20.16
C CYS A 3 -3.91 19.12 20.62
N ALA A 4 -3.19 19.90 19.82
CA ALA A 4 -2.94 21.31 20.14
C ALA A 4 -3.94 22.22 19.41
N CYS A 5 -4.49 23.20 20.11
CA CYS A 5 -5.30 24.24 19.50
C CYS A 5 -4.45 25.03 18.49
N PRO A 6 -4.92 25.26 17.25
CA PRO A 6 -4.12 25.92 16.23
C PRO A 6 -3.87 27.40 16.56
N LYS A 7 -4.73 28.04 17.35
CA LYS A 7 -4.60 29.46 17.71
C LYS A 7 -3.79 29.70 18.99
N CYS A 8 -4.13 29.03 20.09
CA CYS A 8 -3.50 29.27 21.39
C CYS A 8 -2.49 28.19 21.82
N LYS A 9 -2.35 27.11 21.05
CA LYS A 9 -1.47 25.95 21.34
C LYS A 9 -1.80 25.20 22.65
N ALA A 10 -2.92 25.50 23.30
CA ALA A 10 -3.39 24.73 24.45
C ALA A 10 -3.69 23.28 24.04
N THR A 11 -3.50 22.36 24.98
CA THR A 11 -3.82 20.94 24.78
C THR A 11 -5.32 20.75 24.89
N ILE A 12 -5.95 20.29 23.82
CA ILE A 12 -7.38 19.99 23.72
C ILE A 12 -7.60 18.49 23.68
N GLU A 13 -8.64 18.03 24.37
CA GLU A 13 -9.01 16.62 24.40
C GLU A 13 -10.15 16.36 23.42
N ILE A 14 -9.91 15.51 22.42
CA ILE A 14 -10.88 15.16 21.38
C ILE A 14 -11.27 13.69 21.53
N GLN A 15 -12.58 13.39 21.47
CA GLN A 15 -13.08 12.01 21.49
C GLN A 15 -13.11 11.45 20.06
N GLU A 16 -12.41 10.33 19.82
CA GLU A 16 -12.18 9.79 18.47
C GLU A 16 -13.45 9.27 17.78
N LEU A 17 -14.43 8.81 18.55
CA LEU A 17 -15.70 8.27 18.05
C LEU A 17 -16.64 9.32 17.45
N GLU A 18 -16.37 10.61 17.65
CA GLU A 18 -17.27 11.70 17.28
C GLU A 18 -16.81 12.50 16.06
N ILE A 19 -15.64 12.22 15.47
CA ILE A 19 -15.13 13.02 14.35
C ILE A 19 -15.66 12.50 13.00
N PRO A 20 -16.58 13.22 12.33
CA PRO A 20 -17.05 12.82 11.01
C PRO A 20 -15.93 12.94 9.96
N VAL A 21 -16.00 12.10 8.92
CA VAL A 21 -15.05 12.14 7.78
C VAL A 21 -15.10 13.49 7.05
N GLU A 22 -16.25 14.17 7.06
CA GLU A 22 -16.40 15.51 6.47
C GLU A 22 -15.80 16.63 7.34
N GLY A 23 -15.44 16.29 8.58
CA GLY A 23 -14.97 17.19 9.63
C GLY A 23 -16.05 18.14 10.14
N GLU A 24 -15.80 18.70 11.31
CA GLU A 24 -16.69 19.63 11.97
C GLU A 24 -15.92 20.76 12.62
N PHE A 25 -16.65 21.77 13.10
CA PHE A 25 -16.04 22.84 13.87
C PHE A 25 -16.28 22.62 15.36
N GLN A 26 -15.22 22.78 16.14
CA GLN A 26 -15.24 22.72 17.59
C GLN A 26 -14.71 24.04 18.16
N TYR A 27 -14.96 24.26 19.46
CA TYR A 27 -14.50 25.44 20.20
C TYR A 27 -13.45 25.03 21.21
N CYS A 28 -12.40 25.84 21.36
CA CYS A 28 -11.34 25.54 22.32
C CYS A 28 -11.81 25.96 23.71
N SER A 29 -11.68 25.08 24.71
CA SER A 29 -12.06 25.39 26.10
C SER A 29 -11.28 26.55 26.71
N GLU A 30 -10.04 26.76 26.27
CA GLU A 30 -9.12 27.76 26.85
C GLU A 30 -9.28 29.15 26.21
N CYS A 31 -9.33 29.25 24.88
CA CYS A 31 -9.41 30.54 24.18
C CYS A 31 -10.78 30.85 23.58
N ASN A 32 -11.74 29.91 23.67
CA ASN A 32 -13.09 30.00 23.10
C ASN A 32 -13.13 30.26 21.58
N GLU A 33 -12.00 30.08 20.90
CA GLU A 33 -11.92 30.25 19.46
C GLU A 33 -12.34 28.99 18.72
N LYS A 34 -13.00 29.21 17.58
CA LYS A 34 -13.46 28.14 16.70
C LYS A 34 -12.29 27.58 15.89
N TYR A 35 -12.22 26.25 15.79
CA TYR A 35 -11.25 25.53 14.96
C TYR A 35 -11.94 24.36 14.26
N TRP A 36 -11.37 23.92 13.14
CA TRP A 36 -11.87 22.80 12.35
C TRP A 36 -11.08 21.54 12.65
N VAL A 37 -11.79 20.43 12.82
CA VAL A 37 -11.24 19.09 13.03
C VAL A 37 -11.86 18.15 12.00
N GLY A 38 -11.04 17.32 11.36
CA GLY A 38 -11.56 16.27 10.50
C GLY A 38 -10.59 15.10 10.37
N ARG A 39 -11.15 13.93 10.02
CA ARG A 39 -10.39 12.72 9.81
C ARG A 39 -10.12 12.52 8.32
N GLU A 40 -8.86 12.28 7.95
CA GLU A 40 -8.44 12.02 6.59
C GLU A 40 -7.60 10.74 6.48
N ASP A 41 -7.70 10.07 5.34
CA ASP A 41 -6.86 8.90 5.04
C ASP A 41 -5.41 9.30 4.81
N PHE A 42 -4.48 8.41 5.16
CA PHE A 42 -3.04 8.63 4.97
C PHE A 42 -2.67 9.02 3.52
N THR A 43 -3.37 8.45 2.53
CA THR A 43 -3.14 8.72 1.10
C THR A 43 -3.31 10.21 0.74
N LEU A 44 -4.09 10.95 1.52
CA LEU A 44 -4.39 12.36 1.30
C LEU A 44 -3.30 13.30 1.80
N ARG A 45 -2.29 12.79 2.51
CA ARG A 45 -1.16 13.56 3.06
C ARG A 45 -0.24 14.16 1.99
N VAL A 46 -0.21 13.56 0.80
CA VAL A 46 0.51 14.10 -0.37
C VAL A 46 -0.01 15.48 -0.76
N TYR A 47 -1.30 15.73 -0.53
CA TYR A 47 -1.98 16.99 -0.82
C TYR A 47 -2.09 17.83 0.45
N ARG A 48 -0.91 18.19 1.00
CA ARG A 48 -0.75 18.82 2.32
C ARG A 48 -1.67 20.03 2.48
N LYS A 49 -2.56 19.96 3.46
CA LYS A 49 -3.37 21.10 3.93
C LYS A 49 -2.61 21.83 5.04
N GLN A 50 -2.99 23.08 5.31
CA GLN A 50 -2.43 23.83 6.43
C GLN A 50 -2.90 23.23 7.77
N GLY A 51 -2.07 23.34 8.81
CA GLY A 51 -2.37 22.84 10.16
C GLY A 51 -1.55 21.64 10.59
N ASN A 52 -1.73 21.26 11.86
CA ASN A 52 -1.05 20.12 12.46
C ASN A 52 -1.86 18.85 12.21
N ILE A 53 -1.15 17.75 12.03
CA ILE A 53 -1.73 16.43 11.80
C ILE A 53 -1.40 15.49 12.94
N TYR A 54 -2.38 14.74 13.41
CA TYR A 54 -2.25 13.83 14.53
C TYR A 54 -2.63 12.42 14.11
N CYS A 55 -1.97 11.43 14.69
CA CYS A 55 -2.29 10.02 14.45
C CYS A 55 -3.70 9.74 14.94
N SER A 56 -4.57 9.15 14.10
CA SER A 56 -5.91 8.76 14.58
C SER A 56 -5.83 7.73 15.70
N ASP A 57 -4.95 6.73 15.58
CA ASP A 57 -4.84 5.63 16.54
C ASP A 57 -4.29 6.03 17.93
N CYS A 58 -3.52 7.12 18.04
CA CYS A 58 -2.86 7.47 19.31
C CYS A 58 -2.80 8.96 19.64
N GLY A 59 -3.31 9.84 18.77
CA GLY A 59 -3.33 11.28 18.96
C GLY A 59 -1.97 11.98 18.87
N HIS A 60 -0.87 11.27 18.65
CA HIS A 60 0.45 11.90 18.58
C HIS A 60 0.65 12.68 17.28
N GLU A 61 1.33 13.82 17.35
CA GLU A 61 1.63 14.63 16.16
C GLU A 61 2.45 13.82 15.16
N LEU A 62 2.00 13.82 13.90
CA LEU A 62 2.66 13.10 12.82
C LEU A 62 3.58 14.07 12.07
N GLY A 63 4.85 13.71 11.98
CA GLY A 63 5.84 14.44 11.17
C GLY A 63 5.72 14.12 9.68
N CYS A 64 6.87 14.05 8.99
CA CYS A 64 6.95 13.70 7.58
C CYS A 64 7.06 12.18 7.35
N GLU A 65 7.09 11.38 8.42
CA GLU A 65 7.29 9.93 8.37
C GLU A 65 6.02 9.19 7.92
N ASN A 66 6.19 8.01 7.33
CA ASN A 66 5.09 7.14 6.88
C ASN A 66 4.53 6.23 7.98
N LEU A 67 5.03 6.38 9.21
CA LEU A 67 4.63 5.63 10.37
C LEU A 67 4.48 6.59 11.55
N CYS A 68 3.59 6.27 12.48
CA CYS A 68 3.54 7.00 13.73
C CYS A 68 4.71 6.54 14.62
N LEU A 69 5.62 7.46 14.98
CA LEU A 69 6.77 7.15 15.82
C LEU A 69 6.37 6.75 17.25
N ASN A 70 5.17 7.14 17.70
CA ASN A 70 4.67 6.84 19.03
C ASN A 70 4.01 5.45 19.13
N CYS A 71 2.97 5.18 18.32
CA CYS A 71 2.25 3.89 18.39
C CYS A 71 2.77 2.84 17.41
N GLY A 72 3.64 3.21 16.46
CA GLY A 72 4.19 2.30 15.45
C GLY A 72 3.18 1.85 14.39
N SER A 73 2.03 2.53 14.28
CA SER A 73 1.05 2.31 13.22
C SER A 73 1.64 2.73 11.86
N PHE A 74 1.46 1.89 10.85
CA PHE A 74 1.93 2.13 9.49
C PHE A 74 0.82 2.76 8.67
N PHE A 75 1.13 3.88 8.01
CA PHE A 75 0.15 4.64 7.23
C PHE A 75 -1.15 4.96 7.99
N PRO A 76 -1.07 5.48 9.23
CA PRO A 76 -2.27 5.75 10.00
C PRO A 76 -3.11 6.83 9.30
N ALA A 77 -4.43 6.67 9.31
CA ALA A 77 -5.32 7.79 9.08
C ALA A 77 -4.97 8.90 10.09
N TYR A 78 -5.16 10.15 9.71
CA TYR A 78 -4.77 11.28 10.53
C TYR A 78 -5.94 12.22 10.79
N ILE A 79 -5.84 12.92 11.90
CA ILE A 79 -6.75 13.98 12.29
C ILE A 79 -6.07 15.30 11.97
N LEU A 80 -6.74 16.10 11.15
CA LEU A 80 -6.27 17.43 10.75
C LEU A 80 -6.95 18.47 11.64
N VAL A 81 -6.13 19.28 12.31
CA VAL A 81 -6.59 20.39 13.16
C VAL A 81 -6.07 21.71 12.58
N GLN A 82 -6.97 22.64 12.27
CA GLN A 82 -6.63 23.92 11.63
C GLN A 82 -7.65 25.01 11.98
N GLU A 83 -7.28 26.28 11.75
CA GLU A 83 -8.09 27.43 12.14
C GLU A 83 -9.39 27.59 11.33
N GLY A 84 -9.41 27.12 10.08
CA GLY A 84 -10.53 27.28 9.15
C GLY A 84 -10.91 26.01 8.41
N ARG A 85 -12.08 26.00 7.76
CA ARG A 85 -12.50 24.87 6.92
C ARG A 85 -11.51 24.69 5.76
N PRO A 86 -11.04 23.47 5.47
CA PRO A 86 -10.15 23.27 4.36
C PRO A 86 -10.87 23.54 3.04
N ALA A 87 -10.16 24.04 2.05
CA ALA A 87 -10.69 24.12 0.69
C ALA A 87 -11.18 22.73 0.25
N VAL A 88 -12.46 22.63 -0.12
CA VAL A 88 -13.06 21.38 -0.60
C VAL A 88 -12.33 20.99 -1.88
N ARG A 89 -11.71 19.81 -1.87
CA ARG A 89 -11.09 19.25 -3.07
C ARG A 89 -12.22 19.01 -4.05
N LYS A 90 -12.31 19.81 -5.12
CA LYS A 90 -13.14 19.47 -6.27
C LYS A 90 -12.58 18.15 -6.77
N GLN A 91 -13.25 17.04 -6.46
CA GLN A 91 -13.06 15.82 -7.21
C GLN A 91 -13.28 16.23 -8.64
N GLN A 92 -12.21 16.30 -9.42
CA GLN A 92 -12.29 16.41 -10.86
C GLN A 92 -12.85 15.06 -11.30
N ARG A 93 -14.16 14.88 -11.15
CA ARG A 93 -14.89 13.91 -11.93
C ARG A 93 -14.64 14.37 -13.36
N SER A 94 -13.68 13.74 -14.02
CA SER A 94 -13.56 13.73 -15.47
C SER A 94 -14.76 12.98 -16.06
N GLY A 95 -15.97 13.39 -15.68
CA GLY A 95 -17.16 13.11 -16.43
C GLY A 95 -17.20 14.13 -17.54
N PHE A 96 -16.87 13.69 -18.75
CA PHE A 96 -17.30 14.32 -20.00
C PHE A 96 -18.84 14.38 -20.00
N PHE A 97 -19.43 15.28 -19.21
CA PHE A 97 -20.83 15.65 -19.34
C PHE A 97 -20.88 16.72 -20.42
N LEU A 98 -21.11 16.27 -21.67
CA LEU A 98 -21.62 17.13 -22.72
C LEU A 98 -22.90 17.78 -22.21
N ALA A 99 -22.80 19.03 -21.78
CA ALA A 99 -23.93 19.88 -21.47
C ALA A 99 -24.75 20.05 -22.75
N ARG A 100 -25.79 19.21 -22.93
CA ARG A 100 -26.80 19.41 -23.97
C ARG A 100 -27.54 20.71 -23.64
N LYS A 101 -27.30 21.74 -24.45
CA LYS A 101 -28.07 22.98 -24.44
C LYS A 101 -29.56 22.66 -24.63
N PRO A 102 -30.47 23.30 -23.89
CA PRO A 102 -31.91 23.16 -24.14
C PRO A 102 -32.27 23.87 -25.44
N VAL A 103 -32.72 23.11 -26.44
CA VAL A 103 -33.29 23.64 -27.68
C VAL A 103 -34.71 24.12 -27.37
N ARG A 104 -34.95 25.42 -27.57
CA ARG A 104 -36.27 26.05 -27.50
C ARG A 104 -37.22 25.39 -28.50
N ARG A 105 -38.37 24.88 -28.04
CA ARG A 105 -39.50 24.51 -28.89
C ARG A 105 -40.24 25.77 -29.31
N ALA A 106 -40.28 26.05 -30.61
CA ALA A 106 -41.26 26.96 -31.20
C ALA A 106 -42.53 26.17 -31.53
N SER A 107 -43.66 26.76 -31.20
CA SER A 107 -45.02 26.31 -31.47
C SER A 107 -45.36 26.31 -32.98
N GLU A 108 -45.92 25.18 -33.43
CA GLU A 108 -47.04 24.95 -34.38
C GLU A 108 -47.29 25.88 -35.60
N PRO A 109 -47.82 25.35 -36.74
CA PRO A 109 -49.21 24.89 -36.75
C PRO A 109 -49.52 23.59 -37.51
N VAL A 110 -50.60 22.99 -37.03
CA VAL A 110 -51.47 21.95 -37.60
C VAL A 110 -51.56 21.97 -39.13
N ARG A 111 -51.34 20.79 -39.74
CA ARG A 111 -52.09 20.37 -40.92
C ARG A 111 -52.53 18.92 -40.77
N LEU A 112 -53.83 18.75 -40.58
CA LEU A 112 -54.56 17.51 -40.80
C LEU A 112 -54.36 17.05 -42.25
N LYS A 113 -53.88 15.83 -42.43
CA LYS A 113 -54.27 14.99 -43.57
C LYS A 113 -54.46 13.56 -43.08
N VAL A 114 -55.72 13.16 -43.14
CA VAL A 114 -56.26 11.82 -42.93
C VAL A 114 -55.89 10.94 -44.13
N GLU A 115 -55.81 9.63 -43.85
CA GLU A 115 -55.62 8.49 -44.75
C GLU A 115 -54.21 8.32 -45.34
N ALA A 116 -53.58 7.15 -45.29
CA ALA A 116 -54.14 5.81 -45.44
C ALA A 116 -53.26 4.76 -44.75
N GLU A 117 -53.92 3.82 -44.07
CA GLU A 117 -53.34 2.58 -43.59
C GLU A 117 -52.82 1.76 -44.79
N LYS A 118 -51.51 1.64 -44.90
CA LYS A 118 -50.85 0.60 -45.71
C LYS A 118 -49.93 -0.18 -44.79
N ILE A 119 -50.48 -1.27 -44.26
CA ILE A 119 -49.71 -2.40 -43.74
C ILE A 119 -48.89 -2.92 -44.92
N THR A 120 -47.61 -2.53 -44.98
CA THR A 120 -46.64 -3.12 -45.89
C THR A 120 -45.53 -3.77 -45.09
N GLY A 121 -45.55 -5.10 -45.08
CA GLY A 121 -44.37 -5.96 -45.09
C GLY A 121 -43.43 -5.86 -43.90
N SER A 122 -43.47 -6.88 -43.05
CA SER A 122 -42.43 -7.23 -42.09
C SER A 122 -41.11 -7.57 -42.81
N GLY A 123 -40.39 -6.56 -43.28
CA GLY A 123 -38.97 -6.66 -43.60
C GLY A 123 -38.20 -6.02 -42.45
N ILE A 124 -37.38 -6.80 -41.74
CA ILE A 124 -36.48 -6.24 -40.72
C ILE A 124 -35.67 -5.15 -41.40
N ASP A 125 -35.87 -3.90 -40.98
CA ASP A 125 -35.25 -2.75 -41.58
C ASP A 125 -33.73 -2.87 -41.45
N ARG A 126 -33.00 -3.01 -42.57
CA ARG A 126 -31.55 -3.27 -42.58
C ARG A 126 -30.77 -2.23 -41.77
N ARG A 127 -31.33 -1.02 -41.62
CA ARG A 127 -30.78 0.06 -40.78
C ARG A 127 -30.82 -0.29 -39.29
N TRP A 128 -31.91 -0.89 -38.81
CA TRP A 128 -32.04 -1.37 -37.43
C TRP A 128 -31.08 -2.53 -37.12
N LEU A 129 -30.90 -3.45 -38.09
CA LEU A 129 -29.86 -4.48 -37.99
C LEU A 129 -28.44 -3.89 -37.96
N ALA A 130 -28.17 -2.86 -38.77
CA ALA A 130 -26.86 -2.20 -38.75
C ALA A 130 -26.61 -1.48 -37.40
N TYR A 131 -27.62 -0.81 -36.83
CA TYR A 131 -27.48 -0.17 -35.53
C TYR A 131 -27.33 -1.17 -34.38
N SER A 132 -28.02 -2.31 -34.42
CA SER A 132 -27.87 -3.35 -33.39
C SER A 132 -26.49 -4.01 -33.46
N VAL A 133 -25.97 -4.29 -34.66
CA VAL A 133 -24.58 -4.77 -34.84
C VAL A 133 -23.57 -3.74 -34.32
N LEU A 134 -23.73 -2.46 -34.64
CA LEU A 134 -22.85 -1.40 -34.15
C LEU A 134 -22.92 -1.27 -32.62
N ALA A 135 -24.11 -1.35 -32.02
CA ALA A 135 -24.31 -1.30 -30.58
C ALA A 135 -23.62 -2.49 -29.88
N VAL A 136 -23.77 -3.71 -30.42
CA VAL A 136 -23.06 -4.90 -29.90
C VAL A 136 -21.55 -4.72 -30.00
N LEU A 137 -21.05 -4.17 -31.11
CA LEU A 137 -19.62 -3.94 -31.31
C LEU A 137 -19.07 -2.90 -30.31
N VAL A 138 -19.81 -1.83 -30.03
CA VAL A 138 -19.46 -0.85 -29.00
C VAL A 138 -19.45 -1.47 -27.61
N VAL A 139 -20.42 -2.33 -27.29
CA VAL A 139 -20.47 -3.04 -26.00
C VAL A 139 -19.27 -4.00 -25.88
N VAL A 140 -18.95 -4.77 -26.92
CA VAL A 140 -17.78 -5.67 -26.93
C VAL A 140 -16.48 -4.88 -26.77
N LEU A 141 -16.32 -3.75 -27.45
CA LEU A 141 -15.16 -2.87 -27.28
C LEU A 141 -15.08 -2.29 -25.88
N ALA A 142 -16.20 -1.85 -25.29
CA ALA A 142 -16.25 -1.32 -23.93
C ALA A 142 -15.90 -2.39 -22.89
N VAL A 143 -16.42 -3.61 -23.05
CA VAL A 143 -16.10 -4.76 -22.17
C VAL A 143 -14.64 -5.18 -22.35
N GLY A 144 -14.14 -5.23 -23.58
CA GLY A 144 -12.72 -5.54 -23.86
C GLY A 144 -11.77 -4.51 -23.27
N ALA A 145 -12.05 -3.21 -23.46
CA ALA A 145 -11.25 -2.12 -22.91
C ALA A 145 -11.24 -2.12 -21.37
N THR A 146 -12.39 -2.37 -20.73
CA THR A 146 -12.47 -2.46 -19.27
C THR A 146 -11.77 -3.71 -18.71
N GLY A 147 -11.81 -4.84 -19.41
CA GLY A 147 -11.06 -6.05 -19.07
C GLY A 147 -9.55 -5.83 -19.11
N LEU A 148 -9.03 -5.25 -20.20
CA LEU A 148 -7.61 -4.92 -20.35
C LEU A 148 -7.14 -3.88 -19.32
N TYR A 149 -7.97 -2.88 -19.02
CA TYR A 149 -7.63 -1.89 -18.00
C TYR A 149 -7.53 -2.52 -16.60
N ARG A 150 -8.46 -3.43 -16.25
CA ARG A 150 -8.42 -4.14 -14.98
C ARG A 150 -7.21 -5.06 -14.87
N SER A 151 -6.89 -5.82 -15.91
CA SER A 151 -5.72 -6.70 -15.89
C SER A 151 -4.41 -5.91 -15.75
N TYR A 152 -4.30 -4.76 -16.43
CA TYR A 152 -3.15 -3.86 -16.29
C TYR A 152 -3.03 -3.32 -14.85
N GLN A 153 -4.13 -2.88 -14.25
CA GLN A 153 -4.14 -2.42 -12.85
C GLN A 153 -3.76 -3.53 -11.86
N GLN A 154 -4.22 -4.76 -12.09
CA GLN A 154 -3.85 -5.92 -11.28
C GLN A 154 -2.36 -6.23 -11.39
N GLN A 155 -1.79 -6.22 -12.60
CA GLN A 155 -0.35 -6.42 -12.80
C GLN A 155 0.49 -5.34 -12.10
N LYS A 156 0.05 -4.08 -12.14
CA LYS A 156 0.73 -2.98 -11.45
C LYS A 156 0.65 -3.12 -9.93
N ALA A 157 -0.52 -3.45 -9.39
CA ALA A 157 -0.69 -3.71 -7.97
C ALA A 157 0.17 -4.90 -7.50
N TYR A 158 0.21 -5.97 -8.29
CA TYR A 158 1.05 -7.14 -8.04
C TYR A 158 2.54 -6.76 -8.01
N ALA A 159 3.03 -6.04 -9.03
CA ALA A 159 4.43 -5.61 -9.08
C ALA A 159 4.83 -4.78 -7.85
N ARG A 160 3.98 -3.83 -7.45
CA ARG A 160 4.20 -3.03 -6.24
C ARG A 160 4.26 -3.90 -4.98
N ASN A 161 3.30 -4.81 -4.79
CA ASN A 161 3.27 -5.69 -3.63
C ASN A 161 4.47 -6.65 -3.62
N PHE A 162 4.91 -7.10 -4.79
CA PHE A 162 6.11 -7.92 -4.96
C PHE A 162 7.36 -7.21 -4.48
N VAL A 163 7.55 -5.97 -4.89
CA VAL A 163 8.68 -5.15 -4.46
C VAL A 163 8.64 -4.88 -2.95
N ILE A 164 7.45 -4.65 -2.38
CA ILE A 164 7.27 -4.49 -0.93
C ILE A 164 7.64 -5.78 -0.17
N ALA A 165 7.17 -6.94 -0.64
CA ALA A 165 7.49 -8.23 -0.05
C ALA A 165 9.01 -8.52 -0.13
N LEU A 166 9.61 -8.27 -1.28
CA LEU A 166 11.06 -8.42 -1.50
C LEU A 166 11.89 -7.52 -0.59
N TYR A 167 11.48 -6.26 -0.44
CA TYR A 167 12.09 -5.32 0.50
C TYR A 167 11.98 -5.83 1.94
N GLY A 168 10.80 -6.32 2.33
CA GLY A 168 10.54 -6.90 3.64
C GLY A 168 11.48 -8.07 3.92
N ILE A 169 11.57 -9.02 2.99
CA ILE A 169 12.44 -10.19 3.09
C ILE A 169 13.91 -9.76 3.23
N LYS A 170 14.42 -8.88 2.35
CA LYS A 170 15.81 -8.41 2.41
C LYS A 170 16.12 -7.71 3.74
N SER A 171 15.24 -6.81 4.17
CA SER A 171 15.40 -6.10 5.44
C SER A 171 15.33 -7.05 6.63
N GLY A 172 14.48 -8.07 6.57
CA GLY A 172 14.39 -9.14 7.55
C GLY A 172 15.68 -9.97 7.63
N VAL A 173 16.29 -10.29 6.48
CA VAL A 173 17.59 -10.98 6.43
C VAL A 173 18.68 -10.12 7.05
N ASP A 174 18.78 -8.84 6.68
CA ASP A 174 19.79 -7.94 7.26
C ASP A 174 19.66 -7.81 8.77
N LEU A 175 18.43 -7.71 9.28
CA LEU A 175 18.16 -7.67 10.72
C LEU A 175 18.54 -8.97 11.42
N ASN A 176 18.22 -10.13 10.82
CA ASN A 176 18.62 -11.42 11.37
C ASN A 176 20.14 -11.60 11.38
N LEU A 177 20.84 -11.19 10.31
CA LEU A 177 22.30 -11.25 10.26
C LEU A 177 22.93 -10.30 11.29
N LYS A 178 22.36 -9.11 11.51
CA LYS A 178 22.80 -8.19 12.55
C LYS A 178 22.60 -8.75 13.95
N ALA A 179 21.44 -9.35 14.23
CA ALA A 179 21.17 -9.99 15.52
C ALA A 179 22.13 -11.17 15.76
N ALA A 180 22.37 -12.00 14.74
CA ALA A 180 23.35 -13.07 14.80
C ALA A 180 24.79 -12.56 15.03
N ALA A 181 25.17 -11.44 14.39
CA ALA A 181 26.47 -10.80 14.64
C ALA A 181 26.61 -10.27 16.08
N ALA A 182 25.55 -9.67 16.64
CA ALA A 182 25.53 -9.25 18.05
C ALA A 182 25.64 -10.46 19.00
N ARG A 183 24.91 -11.54 18.70
CA ARG A 183 24.94 -12.79 19.46
C ARG A 183 26.31 -13.45 19.44
N THR A 184 26.95 -13.55 18.28
CA THR A 184 28.31 -14.11 18.15
C THR A 184 29.35 -13.26 18.86
N ALA A 185 29.22 -11.93 18.83
CA ALA A 185 30.09 -11.04 19.59
C ALA A 185 29.91 -11.22 21.12
N ALA A 186 28.67 -11.41 21.58
CA ALA A 186 28.39 -11.73 22.98
C ALA A 186 28.94 -13.10 23.38
N TRP A 187 28.85 -14.10 22.49
CA TRP A 187 29.35 -15.45 22.72
C TRP A 187 30.88 -15.47 22.84
N ARG A 188 31.60 -14.78 21.95
CA ARG A 188 33.07 -14.65 22.02
C ARG A 188 33.56 -13.97 23.30
N LYS A 189 32.78 -13.04 23.87
CA LYS A 189 33.11 -12.40 25.16
C LYS A 189 33.03 -13.36 26.36
N GLN A 190 32.46 -14.56 26.17
CA GLN A 190 32.39 -15.60 27.20
C GLN A 190 33.57 -16.60 27.12
N GLU A 191 34.49 -16.42 26.17
CA GLU A 191 35.73 -17.20 26.09
C GLU A 191 36.50 -17.12 27.42
N GLY A 192 36.65 -18.25 28.10
CA GLY A 192 37.28 -18.36 29.43
C GLY A 192 36.32 -18.67 30.59
N SER A 193 34.99 -18.64 30.38
CA SER A 193 34.03 -19.12 31.38
C SER A 193 33.73 -20.61 31.21
N MET A 194 33.53 -21.34 32.32
CA MET A 194 33.32 -22.80 32.34
C MET A 194 32.01 -23.27 31.68
N ALA A 195 31.17 -22.36 31.18
CA ALA A 195 29.94 -22.68 30.47
C ALA A 195 29.81 -21.80 29.22
N VAL A 196 30.40 -22.23 28.11
CA VAL A 196 30.26 -21.60 26.79
C VAL A 196 28.88 -21.92 26.20
N LEU A 197 27.82 -21.47 26.86
CA LEU A 197 26.44 -21.62 26.40
C LEU A 197 26.09 -20.47 25.47
N ALA A 198 25.34 -20.76 24.39
CA ALA A 198 24.91 -19.73 23.46
C ALA A 198 24.09 -18.65 24.19
N PRO A 199 24.50 -17.37 24.17
CA PRO A 199 23.73 -16.32 24.80
C PRO A 199 22.35 -16.22 24.14
N PRO A 200 21.26 -16.06 24.91
CA PRO A 200 19.95 -15.83 24.32
C PRO A 200 19.95 -14.49 23.58
N PRO A 201 19.21 -14.36 22.48
CA PRO A 201 18.99 -13.05 21.84
C PRO A 201 18.28 -12.12 22.83
N ALA A 202 18.61 -10.82 22.78
CA ALA A 202 17.97 -9.83 23.64
C ALA A 202 16.45 -9.79 23.38
N GLU A 203 15.64 -9.66 24.43
CA GLU A 203 14.18 -9.72 24.30
C GLU A 203 13.63 -8.65 23.32
N LYS A 204 14.19 -7.43 23.37
CA LYS A 204 13.87 -6.36 22.41
C LYS A 204 14.17 -6.76 20.96
N GLU A 205 15.25 -7.50 20.72
CA GLU A 205 15.59 -7.99 19.38
C GLU A 205 14.64 -9.10 18.94
N ARG A 206 14.28 -10.03 19.83
CA ARG A 206 13.28 -11.08 19.55
C ARG A 206 11.94 -10.47 19.12
N GLN A 207 11.42 -9.51 19.89
CA GLN A 207 10.18 -8.81 19.56
C GLN A 207 10.27 -8.08 18.22
N ARG A 208 11.39 -7.42 17.95
CA ARG A 208 11.63 -6.74 16.67
C ARG A 208 11.64 -7.73 15.50
N LEU A 209 12.33 -8.85 15.63
CA LEU A 209 12.38 -9.88 14.58
C LEU A 209 11.00 -10.49 14.33
N ALA A 210 10.23 -10.77 15.39
CA ALA A 210 8.86 -11.28 15.29
C ALA A 210 7.92 -10.28 14.60
N LYS A 211 7.99 -8.99 14.94
CA LYS A 211 7.22 -7.92 14.28
C LYS A 211 7.55 -7.83 12.79
N VAL A 212 8.83 -7.91 12.43
CA VAL A 212 9.27 -7.89 11.03
C VAL A 212 8.77 -9.13 10.28
N LYS A 213 8.81 -10.30 10.92
CA LYS A 213 8.24 -11.53 10.35
C LYS A 213 6.76 -11.33 10.02
N GLY A 214 5.95 -10.85 10.96
CA GLY A 214 4.52 -10.61 10.74
C GLY A 214 4.25 -9.63 9.59
N ALA A 215 5.06 -8.58 9.46
CA ALA A 215 4.95 -7.63 8.35
C ALA A 215 5.30 -8.26 6.99
N ILE A 216 6.31 -9.14 6.93
CA ILE A 216 6.67 -9.88 5.71
C ILE A 216 5.54 -10.85 5.34
N ASP A 217 4.99 -11.56 6.31
CA ASP A 217 3.88 -12.50 6.12
C ASP A 217 2.67 -11.77 5.51
N THR A 218 2.30 -10.63 6.09
CA THR A 218 1.21 -9.76 5.57
C THR A 218 1.49 -9.29 4.14
N ALA A 219 2.75 -8.91 3.83
CA ALA A 219 3.12 -8.47 2.49
C ALA A 219 3.06 -9.61 1.45
N LEU A 220 3.40 -10.83 1.85
CA LEU A 220 3.33 -12.02 0.99
C LEU A 220 1.89 -12.48 0.75
N GLU A 221 1.00 -12.32 1.73
CA GLU A 221 -0.43 -12.56 1.59
C GLU A 221 -1.07 -11.54 0.64
N ALA A 222 -0.65 -10.27 0.71
CA ALA A 222 -1.15 -9.19 -0.14
C ALA A 222 -0.78 -9.35 -1.63
N LEU A 223 0.09 -10.29 -2.00
CA LEU A 223 0.38 -10.61 -3.40
C LEU A 223 -0.81 -11.23 -4.12
N GLY A 224 -1.68 -11.95 -3.40
CA GLY A 224 -2.85 -12.60 -3.99
C GLY A 224 -2.51 -13.57 -5.14
N GLU A 225 -3.31 -13.53 -6.19
CA GLU A 225 -3.14 -14.37 -7.37
C GLU A 225 -1.92 -13.95 -8.20
N THR A 226 -1.10 -14.93 -8.58
CA THR A 226 0.14 -14.69 -9.33
C THR A 226 -0.13 -14.63 -10.83
N PRO A 227 0.16 -13.52 -11.51
CA PRO A 227 0.06 -13.45 -12.97
C PRO A 227 1.00 -14.46 -13.63
N GLU A 228 0.57 -15.09 -14.73
CA GLU A 228 1.38 -16.05 -15.50
C GLU A 228 2.84 -15.62 -15.76
N PRO A 229 3.14 -14.38 -16.22
CA PRO A 229 4.52 -13.98 -16.48
C PRO A 229 5.38 -13.86 -15.21
N ALA A 230 4.77 -13.81 -14.02
CA ALA A 230 5.45 -13.65 -12.75
C ALA A 230 5.60 -14.95 -11.95
N VAL A 231 5.15 -16.10 -12.48
CA VAL A 231 5.17 -17.39 -11.75
C VAL A 231 6.58 -17.81 -11.35
N ALA A 232 7.55 -17.73 -12.25
CA ALA A 232 8.95 -18.08 -11.95
C ALA A 232 9.54 -17.14 -10.87
N ALA A 233 9.32 -15.84 -11.01
CA ALA A 233 9.76 -14.85 -10.03
C ALA A 233 9.12 -15.09 -8.65
N ARG A 234 7.83 -15.44 -8.60
CA ARG A 234 7.12 -15.79 -7.36
C ARG A 234 7.74 -17.00 -6.67
N GLN A 235 8.00 -18.08 -7.41
CA GLN A 235 8.64 -19.27 -6.84
C GLN A 235 10.00 -18.94 -6.24
N THR A 236 10.79 -18.10 -6.90
CA THR A 236 12.10 -17.68 -6.39
C THR A 236 11.97 -16.72 -5.18
N LEU A 237 10.96 -15.86 -5.16
CA LEU A 237 10.63 -15.04 -3.98
C LEU A 237 10.28 -15.93 -2.77
N ASP A 238 9.53 -17.01 -2.98
CA ASP A 238 9.17 -17.95 -1.91
C ASP A 238 10.40 -18.71 -1.39
N GLN A 239 11.37 -19.00 -2.25
CA GLN A 239 12.67 -19.55 -1.84
C GLN A 239 13.48 -18.56 -1.00
N LEU A 240 13.47 -17.27 -1.34
CA LEU A 240 14.08 -16.22 -0.53
C LEU A 240 13.42 -16.12 0.83
N TYR A 241 12.09 -16.15 0.88
CA TYR A 241 11.33 -16.14 2.13
C TYR A 241 11.64 -17.39 2.98
N SER A 242 11.75 -18.58 2.37
CA SER A 242 12.18 -19.80 3.07
C SER A 242 13.58 -19.67 3.66
N ALA A 243 14.53 -19.07 2.93
CA ALA A 243 15.87 -18.81 3.45
C ALA A 243 15.84 -17.80 4.63
N TYR A 244 15.01 -16.77 4.54
CA TYR A 244 14.75 -15.84 5.63
C TYR A 244 14.19 -16.55 6.87
N LEU A 245 13.18 -17.41 6.72
CA LEU A 245 12.59 -18.16 7.85
C LEU A 245 13.61 -19.05 8.56
N LYS A 246 14.56 -19.65 7.81
CA LYS A 246 15.66 -20.43 8.39
C LYS A 246 16.66 -19.57 9.15
N LEU A 247 16.95 -18.36 8.66
CA LEU A 247 17.77 -17.39 9.42
C LEU A 247 17.06 -16.92 10.69
N TYR A 248 15.74 -16.70 10.60
CA TYR A 248 14.92 -16.36 11.75
C TYR A 248 14.91 -17.49 12.80
N SER A 249 14.72 -18.74 12.39
CA SER A 249 14.73 -19.89 13.33
C SER A 249 16.12 -20.06 13.97
N LEU A 250 17.19 -19.93 13.19
CA LEU A 250 18.57 -20.02 13.69
C LEU A 250 18.84 -19.03 14.83
N ASN A 251 18.26 -17.83 14.76
CA ASN A 251 18.37 -16.83 15.82
C ASN A 251 17.55 -17.16 17.08
N GLN A 252 16.53 -18.00 16.97
CA GLN A 252 15.71 -18.45 18.11
C GLN A 252 16.25 -19.74 18.75
N GLU A 253 17.01 -20.53 17.99
CA GLU A 253 17.62 -21.78 18.43
C GLU A 253 18.74 -21.54 19.47
N ASN A 254 19.01 -22.57 20.28
CA ASN A 254 20.16 -22.62 21.18
C ASN A 254 21.22 -23.55 20.56
N PRO A 255 22.12 -23.03 19.69
CA PRO A 255 23.15 -23.84 19.05
C PRO A 255 24.12 -24.41 20.09
N SER A 256 24.61 -25.63 19.83
CA SER A 256 25.57 -26.33 20.69
C SER A 256 27.00 -25.81 20.56
N SER A 257 27.36 -25.21 19.42
CA SER A 257 28.69 -24.61 19.20
C SER A 257 28.62 -23.33 18.37
N LEU A 258 29.58 -22.43 18.59
CA LEU A 258 29.71 -21.18 17.85
C LEU A 258 30.06 -21.43 16.38
N GLU A 259 30.89 -22.44 16.11
CA GLU A 259 31.32 -22.81 14.76
C GLU A 259 30.14 -23.30 13.91
N ASP A 260 29.31 -24.22 14.41
CA ASP A 260 28.12 -24.70 13.71
C ASP A 260 27.12 -23.56 13.45
N PHE A 261 26.97 -22.65 14.42
CA PHE A 261 26.12 -21.47 14.24
C PHE A 261 26.61 -20.56 13.09
N LEU A 262 27.92 -20.26 13.06
CA LEU A 262 28.53 -19.43 12.02
C LEU A 262 28.46 -20.10 10.64
N ASP A 263 28.72 -21.40 10.57
CA ASP A 263 28.65 -22.17 9.32
C ASP A 263 27.23 -22.20 8.74
N ARG A 264 26.23 -22.46 9.58
CA ARG A 264 24.82 -22.40 9.17
C ARG A 264 24.43 -21.00 8.71
N GLN A 265 24.84 -19.97 9.46
CA GLN A 265 24.58 -18.57 9.10
C GLN A 265 25.17 -18.23 7.72
N ASN A 266 26.44 -18.56 7.49
CA ASN A 266 27.14 -18.29 6.23
C ASN A 266 26.52 -19.06 5.07
N ARG A 267 26.16 -20.32 5.27
CA ARG A 267 25.48 -21.14 4.26
C ARG A 267 24.12 -20.57 3.88
N LEU A 268 23.32 -20.14 4.85
CA LEU A 268 22.02 -19.52 4.61
C LEU A 268 22.15 -18.16 3.91
N LYS A 269 23.11 -17.33 4.33
CA LYS A 269 23.44 -16.06 3.68
C LYS A 269 23.84 -16.28 2.22
N GLY A 270 24.77 -17.19 1.96
CA GLY A 270 25.21 -17.51 0.60
C GLY A 270 24.07 -18.03 -0.28
N LYS A 271 23.22 -18.91 0.28
CA LYS A 271 22.02 -19.40 -0.42
C LYS A 271 21.07 -18.25 -0.76
N PHE A 272 20.83 -17.31 0.16
CA PHE A 272 19.96 -16.17 -0.07
C PHE A 272 20.45 -15.30 -1.24
N PHE A 273 21.73 -14.92 -1.26
CA PHE A 273 22.26 -14.07 -2.35
C PHE A 273 22.28 -14.80 -3.70
N LYS A 274 22.61 -16.09 -3.73
CA LYS A 274 22.54 -16.90 -4.96
C LYS A 274 21.11 -17.00 -5.50
N THR A 275 20.11 -17.18 -4.62
CA THR A 275 18.70 -17.16 -5.02
C THR A 275 18.27 -15.77 -5.48
N ALA A 276 18.79 -14.70 -4.89
CA ALA A 276 18.49 -13.33 -5.31
C ALA A 276 19.02 -13.01 -6.72
N GLU A 277 20.22 -13.49 -7.06
CA GLU A 277 20.75 -13.39 -8.43
C GLU A 277 19.84 -14.11 -9.44
N THR A 278 19.31 -15.28 -9.06
CA THR A 278 18.35 -16.02 -9.89
C THR A 278 17.04 -15.26 -10.03
N LEU A 279 16.58 -14.57 -8.98
CA LEU A 279 15.38 -13.76 -9.04
C LEU A 279 15.53 -12.63 -10.07
N LYS A 280 16.69 -11.97 -10.10
CA LYS A 280 16.98 -10.86 -11.03
C LYS A 280 16.76 -11.25 -12.49
N SER A 281 17.16 -12.46 -12.90
CA SER A 281 17.01 -12.92 -14.29
C SER A 281 15.59 -13.41 -14.63
N GLN A 282 14.75 -13.66 -13.63
CA GLN A 282 13.38 -14.18 -13.80
C GLN A 282 12.30 -13.12 -13.60
N MET A 283 12.65 -11.92 -13.14
CA MET A 283 11.69 -10.85 -12.91
C MET A 283 11.17 -10.30 -14.25
N PRO A 284 9.85 -10.27 -14.47
CA PRO A 284 9.26 -9.62 -15.64
C PRO A 284 9.49 -8.10 -15.58
N ASP A 285 9.47 -7.46 -16.75
CA ASP A 285 9.84 -6.04 -16.92
C ASP A 285 9.03 -5.10 -16.02
N ASN A 286 7.73 -5.35 -15.85
CA ASN A 286 6.88 -4.55 -14.98
C ASN A 286 7.31 -4.58 -13.50
N ILE A 287 7.85 -5.70 -13.02
CA ILE A 287 8.40 -5.82 -11.66
C ILE A 287 9.77 -5.15 -11.58
N MET A 288 10.59 -5.29 -12.63
CA MET A 288 11.91 -4.65 -12.70
C MET A 288 11.82 -3.12 -12.77
N GLU A 289 10.84 -2.57 -13.48
CA GLU A 289 10.54 -1.14 -13.52
C GLU A 289 10.13 -0.63 -12.14
N GLU A 290 9.14 -1.27 -11.51
CA GLU A 290 8.70 -0.90 -10.16
C GLU A 290 9.85 -1.04 -9.14
N LEU A 291 10.73 -2.04 -9.28
CA LEU A 291 11.92 -2.21 -8.45
C LEU A 291 12.88 -1.01 -8.59
N ARG A 292 13.14 -0.56 -9.83
CA ARG A 292 14.00 0.61 -10.10
C ARG A 292 13.41 1.88 -9.50
N ASP A 293 12.10 2.08 -9.67
CA ASP A 293 11.38 3.24 -9.12
C ASP A 293 11.33 3.23 -7.59
N ALA A 294 11.35 2.03 -7.00
CA ALA A 294 11.33 1.83 -5.56
C ALA A 294 12.69 2.07 -4.88
N ILE A 295 13.83 1.95 -5.58
CA ILE A 295 15.17 2.08 -4.98
C ILE A 295 15.43 3.40 -4.24
N PRO A 296 15.07 4.58 -4.79
CA PRO A 296 15.23 5.84 -4.07
C PRO A 296 14.54 5.84 -2.70
N LYS A 297 13.41 5.14 -2.60
CA LYS A 297 12.62 5.00 -1.37
C LYS A 297 13.13 3.87 -0.46
N TYR A 298 13.63 2.79 -1.06
CA TYR A 298 14.06 1.57 -0.38
C TYR A 298 15.48 1.19 -0.81
N ARG A 299 16.48 1.90 -0.29
CA ARG A 299 17.90 1.68 -0.64
C ARG A 299 18.36 0.23 -0.51
N ASN A 300 17.80 -0.54 0.43
CA ASN A 300 18.15 -1.95 0.63
C ASN A 300 17.86 -2.83 -0.59
N LEU A 301 17.04 -2.38 -1.55
CA LEU A 301 16.73 -3.09 -2.79
C LEU A 301 17.85 -3.00 -3.84
N SER A 302 18.85 -2.12 -3.65
CA SER A 302 19.96 -1.97 -4.60
C SER A 302 20.80 -3.25 -4.75
N PHE A 303 20.69 -4.21 -3.85
CA PHE A 303 21.39 -5.50 -3.96
C PHE A 303 20.97 -6.34 -5.17
N LEU A 304 19.84 -6.01 -5.80
CA LEU A 304 19.31 -6.71 -6.98
C LEU A 304 19.55 -5.98 -8.29
N ILE A 305 20.13 -4.77 -8.27
CA ILE A 305 20.45 -3.99 -9.48
C ILE A 305 21.95 -3.93 -9.67
#